data_AF-A0A249VXZ7-F1
#
_entry.id   AF-A0A249VXZ7-F1
#
_cell.length_a   1.000
_cell.length_b   1.000
_cell.length_c   1.000
_cell.angle_alpha   90.00
_cell.angle_beta   90.00
_cell.angle_gamma   90.00
#
_symmetry.space_group_name_H-M   'P 1'
#
loop_
_entity.id
_entity.type
_entity.pdbx_description
1 polymer ?
#
loop_
_entity_poly.entity_id
_entity_poly.type
_entity_poly.pdbx_seq_one_letter_code
_entity_poly.pdbx_strand_id
1 'polypeptide(L)'
;MAKLTLQEQMLKAGLVNEKKLKKAKKGSKKSRVQAREVKAAVEESKRQQVERDKQLSQQQNAERLSKEIKAQINQLIEMNKIDLKDGDIKYNFTHGTLVKSLYVDSLIREQLIKGILAIAIVGESYVVIPRGVANKIAQRDESVIIEQKEAESDILAEDDPYADFVVPDDLMW
;
A
#
# COMPACT_ATOMS: atom_id res chain seq x y z
N MET A 1 6.27 -46.00 3.55
CA MET A 1 6.99 -44.81 4.03
C MET A 1 6.70 -44.64 5.52
N ALA A 2 7.67 -44.92 6.38
CA ALA A 2 7.49 -44.80 7.83
C ALA A 2 7.37 -43.32 8.21
N LYS A 3 6.29 -42.97 8.91
CA LYS A 3 6.03 -41.62 9.43
C LYS A 3 7.07 -41.36 10.53
N LEU A 4 8.12 -40.57 10.22
CA LEU A 4 9.13 -40.18 11.21
C LEU A 4 8.43 -39.54 12.40
N THR A 5 8.79 -39.98 13.60
CA THR A 5 8.19 -39.47 14.83
C THR A 5 8.63 -38.02 15.05
N LEU A 6 7.78 -37.21 15.68
CA LEU A 6 8.11 -35.81 16.01
C LEU A 6 9.43 -35.70 16.79
N GLN A 7 9.75 -36.72 17.60
CA GLN A 7 11.03 -36.82 18.31
C GLN A 7 12.22 -36.96 17.36
N GLU A 8 12.11 -37.78 16.31
CA GLU A 8 13.15 -37.93 15.28
C GLU A 8 13.27 -36.68 14.41
N GLN A 9 12.17 -35.97 14.17
CA GLN A 9 12.21 -34.67 13.47
C GLN A 9 12.97 -33.61 14.29
N MET A 10 12.78 -33.57 15.61
CA MET A 10 13.52 -32.64 16.48
C MET A 10 15.00 -33.00 16.63
N LEU A 11 15.33 -34.30 16.62
CA LEU A 11 16.71 -34.80 16.66
C LEU A 11 17.45 -34.48 15.35
N LYS A 12 16.78 -34.63 14.21
CA LYS A 12 17.31 -34.31 12.88
C LYS A 12 17.45 -32.80 12.65
N ALA A 13 16.61 -31.98 13.29
CA ALA A 13 16.71 -30.51 13.28
C ALA A 13 17.83 -29.95 14.19
N GLY A 14 18.65 -30.80 14.83
CA GLY A 14 19.79 -30.35 15.64
C GLY A 14 19.43 -29.72 16.98
N LEU A 15 18.15 -29.70 17.37
CA LEU A 15 17.68 -29.09 18.62
C LEU A 15 17.97 -29.94 19.87
N VAL A 16 18.36 -31.22 19.73
CA VAL A 16 18.55 -32.13 20.86
C VAL A 16 19.75 -33.05 20.66
N ASN A 17 20.66 -33.06 21.63
CA ASN A 17 21.86 -33.89 21.62
C ASN A 17 21.54 -35.28 22.22
N GLU A 18 21.85 -36.38 21.51
CA GLU A 18 21.49 -37.77 21.89
C GLU A 18 21.90 -38.15 23.34
N LYS A 19 22.99 -37.55 23.84
CA LYS A 19 23.47 -37.76 25.21
C LYS A 19 22.48 -37.26 26.28
N LYS A 20 21.66 -36.23 26.00
CA LYS A 20 20.63 -35.71 26.92
C LYS A 20 19.41 -36.63 26.98
N LEU A 21 19.04 -37.26 25.85
CA LEU A 21 17.92 -38.22 25.78
C LEU A 21 18.18 -39.48 26.62
N LYS A 22 19.41 -40.01 26.61
CA LYS A 22 19.78 -41.19 27.41
C LYS A 22 19.80 -40.91 28.93
N LYS A 23 20.21 -39.70 29.36
CA LYS A 23 20.17 -39.31 30.78
C LYS A 23 18.74 -39.11 31.32
N ALA A 24 17.81 -38.63 30.49
CA ALA A 24 16.42 -38.40 30.89
C ALA A 24 15.66 -39.70 31.25
N LYS A 25 16.02 -40.85 30.65
CA LYS A 25 15.38 -42.15 30.94
C LYS A 25 15.70 -42.70 32.34
N LYS A 26 16.80 -42.27 32.99
CA LYS A 26 17.26 -42.81 34.29
C LYS A 26 16.70 -42.05 35.52
N GLY A 27 15.95 -40.95 35.33
CA GLY A 27 15.49 -40.05 36.40
C GLY A 27 13.95 -39.91 36.53
N SER A 28 13.21 -41.01 36.41
CA SER A 28 11.75 -40.99 36.13
C SER A 28 10.82 -40.53 37.26
N LYS A 29 11.27 -40.29 38.50
CA LYS A 29 10.41 -39.83 39.61
C LYS A 29 10.48 -38.33 39.95
N LYS A 30 11.57 -37.61 39.65
CA LYS A 30 11.65 -36.12 39.76
C LYS A 30 11.24 -35.37 38.48
N SER A 31 11.02 -36.12 37.39
CA SER A 31 10.78 -35.64 36.03
C SER A 31 9.40 -34.97 35.81
N ARG A 32 8.37 -35.31 36.59
CA ARG A 32 6.99 -34.88 36.29
C ARG A 32 6.71 -33.39 36.56
N VAL A 33 7.42 -32.79 37.51
CA VAL A 33 7.31 -31.35 37.84
C VAL A 33 8.11 -30.51 36.85
N GLN A 34 9.37 -30.90 36.58
CA GLN A 34 10.21 -30.28 35.55
C GLN A 34 9.57 -30.39 34.15
N ALA A 35 8.89 -31.50 33.83
CA ALA A 35 8.17 -31.66 32.58
C ALA A 35 6.92 -30.76 32.46
N ARG A 36 6.34 -30.27 33.57
CA ARG A 36 5.23 -29.31 33.56
C ARG A 36 5.73 -27.87 33.38
N GLU A 37 6.78 -27.48 34.08
CA GLU A 37 7.40 -26.14 33.93
C GLU A 37 8.01 -25.96 32.55
N VAL A 38 8.69 -26.98 32.01
CA VAL A 38 9.22 -26.94 30.64
C VAL A 38 8.10 -26.88 29.60
N LYS A 39 6.95 -27.52 29.84
CA LYS A 39 5.79 -27.41 28.94
C LYS A 39 5.18 -26.02 28.96
N ALA A 40 5.02 -25.41 30.13
CA ALA A 40 4.49 -24.06 30.27
C ALA A 40 5.39 -23.01 29.60
N ALA A 41 6.72 -23.09 29.82
CA ALA A 41 7.67 -22.17 29.20
C ALA A 41 7.74 -22.32 27.67
N VAL A 42 7.57 -23.54 27.14
CA VAL A 42 7.48 -23.80 25.69
C VAL A 42 6.16 -23.26 25.12
N GLU A 43 5.07 -23.34 25.87
CA GLU A 43 3.77 -22.84 25.43
C GLU A 43 3.72 -21.31 25.40
N GLU A 44 4.30 -20.64 26.40
CA GLU A 44 4.48 -19.18 26.39
C GLU A 44 5.40 -18.72 25.27
N SER A 45 6.55 -19.39 25.08
CA SER A 45 7.47 -19.08 23.98
C SER A 45 6.82 -19.25 22.60
N LYS A 46 5.96 -20.28 22.45
CA LYS A 46 5.18 -20.49 21.21
C LYS A 46 4.15 -19.38 20.99
N ARG A 47 3.45 -18.94 22.04
CA ARG A 47 2.49 -17.82 21.94
C ARG A 47 3.19 -16.54 21.51
N GLN A 48 4.34 -16.22 22.12
CA GLN A 48 5.15 -15.06 21.75
C GLN A 48 5.73 -15.15 20.33
N GLN A 49 6.11 -16.34 19.86
CA GLN A 49 6.51 -16.55 18.46
C GLN A 49 5.33 -16.30 17.51
N VAL A 50 4.16 -16.87 17.78
CA VAL A 50 2.97 -16.69 16.93
C VAL A 50 2.55 -15.22 16.86
N GLU A 51 2.63 -14.49 17.96
CA GLU A 51 2.33 -13.05 18.01
C GLU A 51 3.31 -12.25 17.12
N ARG A 52 4.62 -12.50 17.26
CA ARG A 52 5.65 -11.86 16.44
C ARG A 52 5.51 -12.21 14.96
N ASP A 53 5.27 -13.48 14.64
CA ASP A 53 5.13 -13.95 13.27
C ASP A 53 3.88 -13.36 12.61
N LYS A 54 2.78 -13.19 13.37
CA LYS A 54 1.58 -12.49 12.90
C LYS A 54 1.87 -11.03 12.59
N GLN A 55 2.54 -10.31 13.49
CA GLN A 55 2.89 -8.90 13.27
C GLN A 55 3.81 -8.73 12.05
N LEU A 56 4.83 -9.58 11.92
CA LEU A 56 5.73 -9.59 10.77
C LEU A 56 4.97 -9.88 9.47
N SER A 57 4.06 -10.85 9.47
CA SER A 57 3.24 -11.19 8.31
C SER A 57 2.31 -10.05 7.91
N GLN A 58 1.72 -9.33 8.86
CA GLN A 58 0.86 -8.19 8.58
C GLN A 58 1.64 -7.05 7.91
N GLN A 59 2.84 -6.74 8.42
CA GLN A 59 3.72 -5.73 7.82
C GLN A 59 4.11 -6.12 6.38
N GLN A 60 4.53 -7.37 6.16
CA GLN A 60 4.88 -7.86 4.83
C GLN A 60 3.69 -7.83 3.86
N ASN A 61 2.49 -8.15 4.34
CA ASN A 61 1.28 -8.08 3.50
C ASN A 61 0.95 -6.64 3.12
N ALA A 62 1.05 -5.69 4.06
CA ALA A 62 0.84 -4.27 3.77
C ALA A 62 1.86 -3.73 2.76
N GLU A 63 3.14 -4.11 2.90
CA GLU A 63 4.19 -3.76 1.93
C GLU A 63 3.91 -4.37 0.55
N ARG A 64 3.43 -5.61 0.49
CA ARG A 64 3.11 -6.26 -0.78
C ARG A 64 1.95 -5.57 -1.49
N LEU A 65 0.88 -5.25 -0.75
CA LEU A 65 -0.29 -4.54 -1.28
C LEU A 65 0.08 -3.15 -1.80
N SER A 66 0.88 -2.39 -1.05
CA SER A 66 1.33 -1.06 -1.51
C SER A 66 2.21 -1.14 -2.77
N LYS A 67 3.07 -2.16 -2.87
CA LYS A 67 3.86 -2.41 -4.09
C LYS A 67 2.99 -2.79 -5.28
N GLU A 68 1.96 -3.61 -5.06
CA GLU A 68 1.02 -4.03 -6.11
C GLU A 68 0.21 -2.85 -6.65
N ILE A 69 -0.30 -1.99 -5.76
CA ILE A 69 -1.02 -0.76 -6.16
C ILE A 69 -0.09 0.15 -6.98
N LYS A 70 1.14 0.38 -6.52
CA LYS A 70 2.13 1.19 -7.25
C LYS A 70 2.45 0.59 -8.63
N ALA A 71 2.62 -0.73 -8.72
CA ALA A 71 2.85 -1.40 -9.99
C ALA A 71 1.65 -1.24 -10.95
N GLN A 72 0.42 -1.38 -10.44
CA GLN A 72 -0.79 -1.17 -11.23
C GLN A 72 -0.91 0.27 -11.73
N ILE A 73 -0.57 1.26 -10.90
CA ILE A 73 -0.55 2.67 -11.29
C ILE A 73 0.50 2.90 -12.38
N ASN A 74 1.72 2.40 -12.20
CA ASN A 74 2.78 2.52 -13.19
C ASN A 74 2.37 1.93 -14.54
N GLN A 75 1.70 0.76 -14.53
CA GLN A 75 1.19 0.14 -15.74
C GLN A 75 0.12 1.00 -16.42
N LEU A 76 -0.83 1.55 -15.65
CA LEU A 76 -1.87 2.44 -16.19
C LEU A 76 -1.25 3.69 -16.84
N ILE A 77 -0.22 4.25 -16.22
CA ILE A 77 0.50 5.40 -16.74
C ILE A 77 1.27 5.02 -18.00
N GLU A 78 1.99 3.90 -17.99
CA GLU A 78 2.79 3.48 -19.14
C GLU A 78 1.94 3.20 -20.38
N MET A 79 0.74 2.64 -20.20
CA MET A 79 -0.19 2.39 -21.30
C MET A 79 -0.85 3.66 -21.87
N ASN A 80 -0.97 4.73 -21.07
CA ASN A 80 -1.69 5.95 -21.44
C ASN A 80 -0.79 7.19 -21.48
N LYS A 81 0.53 7.02 -21.40
CA LYS A 81 1.48 8.13 -21.49
C LYS A 81 1.45 8.73 -22.89
N ILE A 82 1.50 10.05 -22.94
CA ILE A 82 1.63 10.79 -24.19
C ILE A 82 3.12 11.10 -24.38
N ASP A 83 3.67 10.73 -25.53
CA ASP A 83 5.05 11.05 -25.88
C ASP A 83 5.20 12.56 -26.12
N LEU A 84 6.20 13.17 -25.47
CA LEU A 84 6.48 14.61 -25.51
C LEU A 84 7.64 14.97 -26.46
N LYS A 85 8.02 14.07 -27.36
CA LYS A 85 9.30 14.14 -28.10
C LYS A 85 9.43 15.35 -29.04
N ASP A 86 8.31 15.97 -29.42
CA ASP A 86 8.27 17.08 -30.37
C ASP A 86 7.86 18.42 -29.72
N GLY A 87 7.96 18.52 -28.39
CA GLY A 87 7.57 19.72 -27.67
C GLY A 87 8.65 20.80 -27.66
N ASP A 88 8.36 21.96 -28.24
CA ASP A 88 9.24 23.15 -28.17
C ASP A 88 8.81 24.15 -27.08
N ILE A 89 7.60 23.98 -26.52
CA ILE A 89 7.02 24.96 -25.61
C ILE A 89 7.27 24.55 -24.16
N LYS A 90 7.90 25.44 -23.41
CA LYS A 90 8.11 25.26 -21.97
C LYS A 90 6.81 25.51 -21.19
N TYR A 91 6.26 24.45 -20.60
CA TYR A 91 5.14 24.49 -19.67
C TYR A 91 5.66 24.38 -18.23
N ASN A 92 5.29 25.35 -17.39
CA ASN A 92 5.67 25.35 -15.97
C ASN A 92 4.51 24.86 -15.11
N PHE A 93 4.82 24.00 -14.14
CA PHE A 93 3.85 23.44 -13.19
C PHE A 93 4.45 23.40 -11.78
N THR A 94 3.57 23.39 -10.78
CA THR A 94 3.97 23.34 -9.36
C THR A 94 3.94 21.92 -8.84
N HIS A 95 5.06 21.44 -8.30
CA HIS A 95 5.13 20.19 -7.55
C HIS A 95 5.48 20.50 -6.10
N GLY A 96 4.46 20.52 -5.24
CA GLY A 96 4.58 21.00 -3.87
C GLY A 96 4.99 22.48 -3.84
N THR A 97 6.18 22.78 -3.31
CA THR A 97 6.76 24.13 -3.23
C THR A 97 7.70 24.49 -4.38
N LEU A 98 7.99 23.56 -5.29
CA LEU A 98 8.93 23.78 -6.40
C LEU A 98 8.20 23.95 -7.72
N VAL A 99 8.59 24.96 -8.49
CA VAL A 99 8.14 25.12 -9.89
C VAL A 99 9.06 24.29 -10.78
N LYS A 100 8.48 23.33 -11.49
CA LYS A 100 9.16 22.50 -12.49
C LYS A 100 8.64 22.82 -13.87
N SER A 101 9.35 22.38 -14.89
CA SER A 101 9.01 22.66 -16.27
C SER A 101 9.16 21.45 -17.18
N LEU A 102 8.25 21.29 -18.12
CA LEU A 102 8.30 20.28 -19.18
C LEU A 102 8.23 20.96 -20.54
N TYR A 103 8.87 20.34 -21.52
CA TYR A 103 8.72 20.72 -22.92
C TYR A 103 7.55 19.93 -23.49
N VAL A 104 6.56 20.65 -24.04
CA VAL A 104 5.32 20.09 -24.57
C VAL A 104 5.00 20.75 -25.90
N ASP A 105 4.18 20.08 -26.71
CA ASP A 105 3.64 20.66 -27.93
C ASP A 105 2.50 21.66 -27.61
N SER A 106 2.17 22.54 -28.56
CA SER A 106 1.09 23.53 -28.44
C SER A 106 -0.25 22.88 -28.14
N LEU A 107 -0.56 21.76 -28.80
CA LEU A 107 -1.80 21.00 -28.57
C LEU A 107 -1.86 20.45 -27.14
N ILE A 108 -0.75 19.88 -26.65
CA ILE A 108 -0.65 19.32 -25.29
C ILE A 108 -0.77 20.44 -24.25
N ARG A 109 -0.13 21.59 -24.48
CA ARG A 109 -0.25 22.76 -23.61
C ARG A 109 -1.70 23.23 -23.50
N GLU A 110 -2.41 23.36 -24.61
CA GLU A 110 -3.82 23.76 -24.59
C GLU A 110 -4.69 22.74 -23.84
N GLN A 111 -4.48 21.44 -24.06
CA GLN A 111 -5.23 20.40 -23.37
C GLN A 111 -4.92 20.32 -21.86
N LEU A 112 -3.68 20.62 -21.45
CA LEU A 112 -3.30 20.79 -20.04
C LEU A 112 -4.00 22.01 -19.42
N ILE A 113 -4.07 23.14 -20.14
CA ILE A 113 -4.77 24.34 -19.67
C ILE A 113 -6.28 24.06 -19.52
N LYS A 114 -6.88 23.34 -20.47
CA LYS A 114 -8.30 22.92 -20.44
C LYS A 114 -8.61 21.84 -19.40
N GLY A 115 -7.61 21.29 -18.70
CA GLY A 115 -7.80 20.22 -17.70
C GLY A 115 -8.14 18.84 -18.30
N ILE A 116 -7.98 18.66 -19.61
CA ILE A 116 -8.21 17.39 -20.32
C ILE A 116 -7.04 16.43 -20.09
N LEU A 117 -5.83 16.98 -19.97
CA LEU A 117 -4.62 16.25 -19.61
C LEU A 117 -4.18 16.64 -18.19
N ALA A 118 -3.45 15.73 -17.55
CA ALA A 118 -2.87 15.92 -16.24
C ALA A 118 -1.40 15.47 -16.23
N ILE A 119 -0.63 16.01 -15.29
CA ILE A 119 0.78 15.66 -15.11
C ILE A 119 0.91 14.73 -13.91
N ALA A 120 1.50 13.56 -14.13
CA ALA A 120 1.80 12.57 -13.10
C ALA A 120 3.32 12.41 -12.93
N ILE A 121 3.74 11.99 -11.73
CA ILE A 121 5.13 11.60 -11.42
C ILE A 121 5.28 10.08 -11.53
N VAL A 122 6.28 9.61 -12.27
CA VAL A 122 6.67 8.20 -12.30
C VAL A 122 8.16 8.09 -11.97
N GLY A 123 8.45 7.61 -10.76
CA GLY A 123 9.81 7.59 -10.24
C GLY A 123 10.35 9.01 -10.11
N GLU A 124 11.29 9.38 -10.99
CA GLU A 124 11.92 10.71 -11.04
C GLU A 124 11.51 11.54 -12.26
N SER A 125 10.71 10.95 -13.15
CA SER A 125 10.29 11.57 -14.41
C SER A 125 8.85 12.06 -14.35
N TYR A 126 8.55 13.07 -15.15
CA TYR A 126 7.21 13.60 -15.32
C TYR A 126 6.61 13.12 -16.64
N VAL A 127 5.35 12.72 -16.57
CA VAL A 127 4.62 12.20 -17.72
C VAL A 127 3.25 12.84 -17.80
N VAL A 128 2.77 13.02 -19.02
CA VAL A 128 1.44 13.57 -19.29
C VAL A 128 0.50 12.40 -19.59
N ILE A 129 -0.64 12.40 -18.91
CA ILE A 129 -1.68 11.37 -19.04
C ILE A 129 -3.07 12.02 -19.21
N PRO A 130 -4.03 11.32 -19.83
CA PRO A 130 -5.40 11.78 -19.90
C PRO A 130 -6.07 11.91 -18.53
N ARG A 131 -6.95 12.89 -18.36
CA ARG A 131 -7.70 13.15 -17.12
C ARG A 131 -8.47 11.93 -16.61
N GLY A 132 -9.08 11.16 -17.52
CA GLY A 132 -9.82 9.95 -17.15
C GLY A 132 -8.93 8.88 -16.49
N VAL A 133 -7.65 8.82 -16.86
CA VAL A 133 -6.67 7.93 -16.23
C VAL A 133 -6.14 8.54 -14.94
N ALA A 134 -5.88 9.85 -14.93
CA ALA A 134 -5.50 10.58 -13.73
C ALA A 134 -6.53 10.41 -12.60
N ASN A 135 -7.82 10.59 -12.87
CA ASN A 135 -8.89 10.34 -11.87
C ASN A 135 -8.86 8.91 -11.31
N LYS A 136 -8.59 7.90 -12.14
CA LYS A 136 -8.48 6.50 -11.69
C LYS A 136 -7.25 6.26 -10.83
N ILE A 137 -6.17 6.99 -11.08
CA ILE A 137 -4.95 6.93 -10.26
C ILE A 137 -5.19 7.68 -8.94
N ALA A 138 -5.87 8.83 -8.97
CA ALA A 138 -6.20 9.63 -7.78
C ALA A 138 -6.97 8.82 -6.75
N GLN A 139 -7.95 8.04 -7.20
CA GLN A 139 -8.75 7.16 -6.34
C GLN A 139 -7.93 6.06 -5.64
N ARG A 140 -6.71 5.76 -6.13
CA ARG A 140 -5.82 4.74 -5.57
C ARG A 140 -4.69 5.37 -4.77
N ASP A 141 -4.01 6.35 -5.35
CA ASP A 141 -2.90 7.08 -4.76
C ASP A 141 -2.85 8.51 -5.34
N GLU A 142 -3.25 9.48 -4.51
CA GLU A 142 -3.25 10.91 -4.87
C GLU A 142 -1.82 11.46 -5.01
N SER A 143 -0.83 10.86 -4.36
CA SER A 143 0.56 11.35 -4.32
C SER A 143 1.24 11.33 -5.70
N VAL A 144 0.70 10.53 -6.62
CA VAL A 144 1.24 10.34 -7.98
C VAL A 144 0.82 11.48 -8.90
N ILE A 145 -0.23 12.22 -8.56
CA ILE A 145 -0.79 13.28 -9.40
C ILE A 145 -0.26 14.61 -8.91
N ILE A 146 0.33 15.38 -9.82
CA ILE A 146 0.98 16.65 -9.48
C ILE A 146 0.05 17.80 -9.81
N GLU A 147 -0.44 17.80 -11.04
CA GLU A 147 -1.28 18.87 -11.54
C GLU A 147 -2.47 18.26 -12.27
N GLN A 148 -3.64 18.54 -11.71
CA GLN A 148 -4.92 18.16 -12.24
C GLN A 148 -5.81 19.40 -12.13
N LYS A 149 -5.78 20.24 -13.16
CA LYS A 149 -6.72 21.37 -13.23
C LYS A 149 -8.13 20.80 -13.31
N GLU A 150 -9.03 21.32 -12.48
CA GLU A 150 -10.46 21.13 -12.72
C GLU A 150 -10.72 21.60 -14.15
N ALA A 151 -11.23 20.68 -14.98
CA ALA A 151 -11.86 21.13 -16.21
C ALA A 151 -12.91 22.14 -15.77
N GLU A 152 -12.98 23.29 -16.44
CA GLU A 152 -14.11 24.20 -16.27
C GLU A 152 -15.37 23.37 -16.53
N SER A 153 -15.94 22.86 -15.44
CA SER A 153 -17.30 22.41 -15.44
C SER A 153 -18.07 23.69 -15.70
N ASP A 154 -18.70 23.76 -16.87
CA ASP A 154 -19.99 24.43 -16.93
C ASP A 154 -20.76 23.89 -15.73
N ILE A 155 -20.83 24.77 -14.74
CA ILE A 155 -21.51 24.67 -13.48
C ILE A 155 -22.88 24.07 -13.77
N LEU A 156 -23.04 22.77 -13.53
CA LEU A 156 -24.35 22.23 -13.17
C LEU A 156 -24.63 22.78 -11.77
N ALA A 157 -25.06 24.04 -11.73
CA ALA A 157 -26.05 24.46 -10.76
C ALA A 157 -27.30 23.60 -11.00
N GLU A 158 -28.00 23.21 -9.92
CA GLU A 158 -29.01 22.14 -9.85
C GLU A 158 -28.35 20.77 -9.67
N ASP A 159 -28.12 20.31 -8.44
CA ASP A 159 -29.21 19.82 -7.60
C ASP A 159 -28.76 19.92 -6.13
N ASP A 160 -29.24 20.93 -5.40
CA ASP A 160 -29.17 20.99 -3.94
C ASP A 160 -30.43 20.31 -3.38
N PRO A 161 -30.36 19.04 -2.94
CA PRO A 161 -31.52 18.30 -2.43
C PRO A 161 -32.06 18.82 -1.09
N TYR A 162 -31.49 19.91 -0.53
CA TYR A 162 -31.94 20.54 0.71
C TYR A 162 -32.58 21.92 0.53
N ALA A 163 -32.75 22.41 -0.71
CA ALA A 163 -33.39 23.70 -0.97
C ALA A 163 -34.86 23.78 -0.50
N ASP A 164 -35.52 22.63 -0.32
CA ASP A 164 -36.90 22.54 0.19
C ASP A 164 -37.03 22.58 1.72
N PHE A 165 -35.91 22.57 2.48
CA PHE A 165 -35.97 22.73 3.93
C PHE A 165 -35.93 24.22 4.29
N VAL A 166 -37.08 24.88 4.13
CA VAL A 166 -37.35 26.17 4.76
C VAL A 166 -37.23 25.98 6.27
N VAL A 167 -36.14 26.49 6.85
CA VAL A 167 -36.00 26.62 8.31
C VAL A 167 -37.11 27.57 8.77
N PRO A 168 -38.09 27.12 9.58
CA PRO A 168 -39.13 28.01 10.05
C PRO A 168 -38.50 29.03 10.99
N ASP A 169 -38.66 30.30 10.62
CA ASP A 169 -38.31 31.47 11.41
C ASP A 169 -39.22 31.55 12.64
N ASP A 170 -38.89 30.77 13.69
CA ASP A 170 -39.51 30.94 14.99
C ASP A 170 -38.58 30.48 16.12
N LEU A 171 -37.77 31.42 16.61
CA LEU A 171 -37.25 31.41 17.98
C LEU A 171 -36.81 32.84 18.35
N MET A 172 -37.81 33.71 18.41
CA MET A 172 -37.75 34.89 19.27
C MET A 172 -38.15 34.46 20.69
N TRP A 173 -37.16 34.11 21.51
CA TRP A 173 -37.13 34.35 22.96
C TRP A 173 -35.71 34.30 23.52
#